data_AF-A0A1F3V1X6-F1
#
_entry.id   AF-A0A1F3V1X6-F1
#
_cell.length_a   1.000
_cell.length_b   1.000
_cell.length_c   1.000
_cell.angle_alpha   90.00
_cell.angle_beta   90.00
_cell.angle_gamma   90.00
#
_symmetry.space_group_name_H-M   'P 1'
#
loop_
_entity.id
_entity.type
_entity.pdbx_description
1 polymer ?
#
loop_
_entity_poly.entity_id
_entity_poly.type
_entity_poly.pdbx_seq_one_letter_code
_entity_poly.pdbx_strand_id
1 'polypeptide(L)'
;MRKSCGFILIVLFASIIFWPISALYATPGYQQAMMDKYPDARNGQLNNCATCHLPLVADFLNNYGLALRESVKQGGKVDFDFASALDSDGDGVSNIDEISKQSFPGSQASGLDQFEFTNNRGAVSFDHASHSVNSAYMAFGKCQVCHFPEGFPKTFEDKVLQKTLAHKLCLGCHKEQHAQGNTNPPKQCAECHN
;
A
#
# COMPACT_ATOMS: atom_id res chain seq x y z
N MET A 1 35.91 77.07 -26.33
CA MET A 1 36.17 76.40 -25.03
C MET A 1 34.94 75.57 -24.64
N ARG A 2 35.18 74.26 -24.51
CA ARG A 2 34.38 73.13 -23.99
C ARG A 2 32.97 73.41 -23.41
N LYS A 3 31.97 72.66 -23.88
CA LYS A 3 30.96 72.00 -23.03
C LYS A 3 30.59 70.63 -23.62
N SER A 4 31.04 69.58 -22.95
CA SER A 4 30.66 68.19 -23.20
C SER A 4 29.42 67.87 -22.35
N CYS A 5 28.32 67.45 -22.96
CA CYS A 5 27.21 66.80 -22.25
C CYS A 5 27.41 65.28 -22.37
N GLY A 6 27.89 64.66 -21.29
CA GLY A 6 27.99 63.20 -21.18
C GLY A 6 26.61 62.57 -21.02
N PHE A 7 26.28 61.64 -21.91
CA PHE A 7 25.12 60.75 -21.78
C PHE A 7 25.37 59.74 -20.66
N ILE A 8 24.47 59.69 -19.68
CA ILE A 8 24.43 58.67 -18.62
C ILE A 8 23.81 57.40 -19.21
N LEU A 9 24.61 56.34 -19.32
CA LEU A 9 24.14 55.00 -19.70
C LEU A 9 23.64 54.28 -18.44
N ILE A 10 22.32 54.05 -18.36
CA ILE A 10 21.67 53.30 -17.29
C ILE A 10 21.92 51.80 -17.50
N VAL A 11 22.64 51.18 -16.56
CA VAL A 11 22.85 49.72 -16.52
C VAL A 11 21.65 49.09 -15.80
N LEU A 12 20.76 48.44 -16.57
CA LEU A 12 19.67 47.60 -16.06
C LEU A 12 20.24 46.23 -15.67
N PHE A 13 20.55 46.05 -14.39
CA PHE A 13 20.87 44.74 -13.80
C PHE A 13 19.56 43.98 -13.57
N ALA A 14 19.23 43.05 -14.47
CA ALA A 14 18.11 42.13 -14.32
C ALA A 14 18.50 41.00 -13.36
N SER A 15 18.23 41.20 -12.07
CA SER A 15 18.41 40.17 -11.03
C SER A 15 17.33 39.09 -11.20
N ILE A 16 17.65 38.01 -11.91
CA ILE A 16 16.84 36.79 -11.94
C ILE A 16 17.01 36.11 -10.59
N ILE A 17 16.05 36.34 -9.70
CA ILE A 17 15.95 35.65 -8.42
C ILE A 17 15.53 34.20 -8.72
N PHE A 18 16.50 33.30 -8.74
CA PHE A 18 16.27 31.85 -8.72
C PHE A 18 15.77 31.49 -7.32
N TRP A 19 14.45 31.53 -7.11
CA TRP A 19 13.86 30.92 -5.91
C TRP A 19 13.92 29.40 -6.07
N PRO A 20 14.57 28.68 -5.14
CA PRO A 20 14.44 27.23 -5.12
C PRO A 20 12.96 26.93 -4.89
N ILE A 21 12.34 26.31 -5.88
CA ILE A 21 11.05 25.66 -5.72
C ILE A 21 11.35 24.52 -4.76
N SER A 22 11.16 24.74 -3.46
CA SER A 22 11.07 23.66 -2.51
C SER A 22 9.96 22.77 -3.06
N ALA A 23 10.35 21.62 -3.63
CA ALA A 23 9.42 20.55 -3.88
C ALA A 23 8.85 20.23 -2.50
N LEU A 24 7.67 20.77 -2.21
CA LEU A 24 6.86 20.40 -1.08
C LEU A 24 6.42 18.98 -1.41
N TYR A 25 7.30 18.02 -1.12
CA TYR A 25 6.94 16.62 -1.13
C TYR A 25 5.85 16.53 -0.08
N ALA A 26 4.60 16.47 -0.55
CA ALA A 26 3.48 16.05 0.24
C ALA A 26 3.76 14.58 0.59
N THR A 27 4.63 14.36 1.58
CA THR A 27 4.56 13.14 2.35
C THR A 27 3.14 13.10 2.90
N PRO A 28 2.42 11.97 2.78
CA PRO A 28 1.07 11.88 3.32
C PRO A 28 1.19 12.23 4.80
N GLY A 29 0.60 13.34 5.26
CA GLY A 29 0.84 13.86 6.61
C GLY A 29 0.60 12.82 7.71
N TYR A 30 -0.25 11.83 7.43
CA TYR A 30 -0.49 10.68 8.30
C TYR A 30 0.66 9.68 8.40
N GLN A 31 1.43 9.46 7.33
CA GLN A 31 2.64 8.61 7.42
C GLN A 31 3.67 9.28 8.31
N GLN A 32 3.92 10.58 8.14
CA GLN A 32 4.83 11.30 9.03
C GLN A 32 4.33 11.29 10.47
N ALA A 33 3.03 11.56 10.69
CA ALA A 33 2.43 11.49 12.02
C ALA A 33 2.55 10.10 12.66
N MET A 34 2.43 9.03 11.86
CA MET A 34 2.68 7.66 12.32
C MET A 34 4.14 7.46 12.74
N MET A 35 5.10 7.92 11.93
CA MET A 35 6.53 7.80 12.25
C MET A 35 6.96 8.68 13.44
N ASP A 36 6.22 9.76 13.71
CA ASP A 36 6.42 10.59 14.90
C ASP A 36 5.83 9.92 16.15
N LYS A 37 4.70 9.22 16.00
CA LYS A 37 4.06 8.43 17.07
C LYS A 37 4.84 7.15 17.40
N TYR A 38 5.40 6.48 16.38
CA TYR A 38 6.15 5.23 16.49
C TYR A 38 7.57 5.39 15.90
N PRO A 39 8.51 6.02 16.62
CA PRO A 39 9.86 6.26 16.09
C PRO A 39 10.59 4.99 15.65
N ASP A 40 10.36 3.87 16.33
CA ASP A 40 11.01 2.58 16.02
C ASP A 40 10.57 2.00 14.66
N ALA A 41 9.39 2.37 14.17
CA ALA A 41 8.90 1.98 12.85
C ALA A 41 9.62 2.68 11.70
N ARG A 42 10.34 3.79 11.96
CA ARG A 42 10.94 4.65 10.93
C ARG A 42 12.00 3.95 10.08
N ASN A 43 12.73 3.00 10.67
CA ASN A 43 13.82 2.30 10.01
C ASN A 43 13.45 0.87 9.57
N GLY A 44 12.17 0.51 9.61
CA GLY A 44 11.71 -0.82 9.23
C GLY A 44 10.63 -0.80 8.17
N GLN A 45 9.99 -1.96 7.98
CA GLN A 45 9.01 -2.19 6.91
C GLN A 45 7.67 -1.46 7.10
N LEU A 46 7.50 -0.74 8.22
CA LEU A 46 6.28 0.03 8.47
C LEU A 46 6.40 1.49 8.02
N ASN A 47 7.59 1.94 7.60
CA ASN A 47 7.77 3.27 7.02
C ASN A 47 7.44 3.31 5.52
N ASN A 48 6.21 2.93 5.17
CA ASN A 48 5.66 3.06 3.82
C ASN A 48 4.12 3.06 3.87
N CYS A 49 3.48 3.26 2.72
CA CYS A 49 2.03 3.32 2.64
C CYS A 49 1.34 1.99 2.98
N ALA A 50 2.02 0.84 2.89
CA ALA A 50 1.42 -0.49 3.07
C ALA A 50 0.91 -0.70 4.50
N THR A 51 1.47 0.05 5.45
CA THR A 51 1.06 0.04 6.85
C THR A 51 -0.41 0.39 7.05
N CYS A 52 -0.99 1.22 6.17
CA CYS A 52 -2.42 1.56 6.19
C CYS A 52 -3.15 1.14 4.91
N HIS A 53 -2.42 0.87 3.82
CA HIS A 53 -2.98 0.60 2.51
C HIS A 53 -2.70 -0.83 2.06
N LEU A 54 -3.76 -1.60 1.82
CA LEU A 54 -3.65 -2.92 1.21
C LEU A 54 -4.82 -3.14 0.23
N PRO A 55 -4.57 -3.27 -1.08
CA PRO A 55 -3.27 -3.18 -1.75
C PRO A 55 -2.68 -1.75 -1.66
N LEU A 56 -1.44 -1.57 -2.12
CA LEU A 56 -0.70 -0.30 -2.10
C LEU A 56 -1.25 0.76 -3.10
N VAL A 57 -2.55 1.01 -3.03
CA VAL A 57 -3.33 1.87 -3.93
C VAL A 57 -4.09 2.89 -3.08
N ALA A 58 -4.19 4.12 -3.58
CA ALA A 58 -4.95 5.16 -2.90
C ALA A 58 -6.39 4.71 -2.60
N ASP A 59 -6.90 5.09 -1.42
CA ASP A 59 -8.23 4.76 -0.90
C ASP A 59 -8.54 3.27 -0.63
N PHE A 60 -7.60 2.37 -0.90
CA PHE A 60 -7.67 0.99 -0.41
C PHE A 60 -6.99 0.93 0.95
N LEU A 61 -7.78 0.75 2.01
CA LEU A 61 -7.29 0.72 3.39
C LEU A 61 -7.37 -0.71 3.92
N ASN A 62 -6.33 -1.13 4.66
CA ASN A 62 -6.42 -2.32 5.52
C ASN A 62 -7.25 -2.01 6.77
N ASN A 63 -7.44 -3.00 7.65
CA ASN A 63 -8.30 -2.83 8.82
C ASN A 63 -7.77 -1.77 9.80
N TYR A 64 -6.45 -1.59 9.91
CA TYR A 64 -5.85 -0.51 10.70
C TYR A 64 -6.12 0.88 10.08
N GLY A 65 -5.91 1.04 8.78
CA GLY A 65 -6.23 2.27 8.05
C GLY A 65 -7.72 2.63 8.14
N LEU A 66 -8.61 1.63 8.13
CA LEU A 66 -10.04 1.80 8.36
C LEU A 66 -10.33 2.32 9.77
N ALA A 67 -9.67 1.78 10.80
CA ALA A 67 -9.81 2.25 12.17
C ALA A 67 -9.33 3.70 12.35
N LEU A 68 -8.21 4.08 11.74
CA LEU A 68 -7.73 5.48 11.72
C LEU A 68 -8.73 6.40 11.01
N ARG A 69 -9.30 5.97 9.89
CA ARG A 69 -10.32 6.75 9.17
C ARG A 69 -11.58 6.93 10.01
N GLU A 70 -11.98 5.90 10.76
CA GLU A 70 -13.12 5.97 11.65
C GLU A 70 -12.87 6.94 12.82
N SER A 71 -11.66 6.95 13.38
CA SER A 71 -11.31 7.91 14.43
C SER A 71 -11.45 9.37 13.96
N VAL A 72 -11.08 9.66 12.71
CA VAL A 72 -11.25 11.00 12.11
C VAL A 72 -12.72 11.38 12.01
N LYS A 73 -13.60 10.44 11.63
CA LYS A 73 -15.05 10.71 11.57
C LYS A 73 -15.63 11.00 12.94
N GLN A 74 -15.13 10.33 13.98
CA GLN A 74 -15.64 10.47 15.35
C GLN A 74 -15.09 11.72 16.06
N GLY A 75 -13.80 12.03 15.88
CA GLY A 75 -13.09 13.05 16.66
C GLY A 75 -12.52 14.21 15.86
N GLY A 76 -12.68 14.23 14.53
CA GLY A 76 -12.14 15.27 13.64
C GLY A 76 -10.62 15.21 13.42
N LYS A 77 -9.94 14.20 13.98
CA LYS A 77 -8.49 13.99 13.87
C LYS A 77 -8.14 12.50 13.93
N VAL A 78 -6.96 12.14 13.41
CA VAL A 78 -6.44 10.79 13.55
C VAL A 78 -6.12 10.52 15.02
N ASP A 79 -6.55 9.36 15.50
CA ASP A 79 -6.31 8.86 16.85
C ASP A 79 -5.57 7.52 16.76
N PHE A 80 -4.24 7.61 16.84
CA PHE A 80 -3.38 6.45 16.81
C PHE A 80 -3.51 5.60 18.08
N ASP A 81 -3.88 6.19 19.22
CA ASP A 81 -4.05 5.45 20.47
C ASP A 81 -5.30 4.57 20.41
N PHE A 82 -6.40 5.12 19.89
CA PHE A 82 -7.61 4.34 19.59
C PHE A 82 -7.32 3.18 18.64
N ALA A 83 -6.75 3.47 17.45
CA ALA A 83 -6.54 2.44 16.46
C ALA A 83 -5.55 1.38 16.94
N SER A 84 -4.49 1.76 17.66
CA SER A 84 -3.44 0.81 18.04
C SER A 84 -3.83 -0.12 19.18
N ALA A 85 -4.86 0.23 19.95
CA ALA A 85 -5.41 -0.65 20.99
C ALA A 85 -6.32 -1.75 20.43
N LEU A 86 -6.73 -1.67 19.15
CA LEU A 86 -7.57 -2.67 18.51
C LEU A 86 -6.76 -3.87 18.01
N ASP A 87 -7.41 -5.02 17.96
CA ASP A 87 -7.08 -6.15 17.07
C ASP A 87 -7.98 -5.99 15.84
N SER A 88 -7.50 -5.23 14.84
CA SER A 88 -8.35 -4.72 13.77
C SER A 88 -8.73 -5.77 12.73
N ASP A 89 -7.84 -6.72 12.45
CA ASP A 89 -8.06 -7.84 11.55
C ASP A 89 -8.52 -9.12 12.28
N GLY A 90 -8.47 -9.15 13.61
CA GLY A 90 -9.02 -10.20 14.46
C GLY A 90 -8.19 -11.47 14.49
N ASP A 91 -6.88 -11.36 14.34
CA ASP A 91 -5.94 -12.47 14.40
C ASP A 91 -5.53 -12.83 15.85
N GLY A 92 -6.00 -12.06 16.83
CA GLY A 92 -5.71 -12.21 18.25
C GLY A 92 -4.52 -11.39 18.73
N VAL A 93 -3.91 -10.55 17.87
CA VAL A 93 -2.81 -9.66 18.18
C VAL A 93 -3.28 -8.21 18.06
N SER A 94 -2.91 -7.36 19.00
CA SER A 94 -3.24 -5.93 18.90
C SER A 94 -2.34 -5.23 17.89
N ASN A 95 -2.87 -4.20 17.22
CA ASN A 95 -2.11 -3.38 16.27
C ASN A 95 -0.82 -2.80 16.89
N ILE A 96 -0.82 -2.44 18.18
CA ILE A 96 0.38 -1.95 18.85
C ILE A 96 1.44 -3.06 19.02
N ASP A 97 1.02 -4.28 19.33
CA ASP A 97 1.94 -5.42 19.43
C ASP A 97 2.55 -5.74 18.07
N GLU A 98 1.77 -5.63 17.00
CA GLU A 98 2.24 -5.80 15.62
C GLU A 98 3.28 -4.73 15.25
N ILE A 99 2.95 -3.45 15.48
CA ILE A 99 3.86 -2.33 15.22
C ILE A 99 5.18 -2.50 15.97
N SER A 100 5.12 -2.92 17.24
CA SER A 100 6.32 -3.17 18.06
C SER A 100 7.22 -4.28 17.50
N LYS A 101 6.63 -5.26 16.81
CA LYS A 101 7.32 -6.38 16.16
C LYS A 101 7.68 -6.10 14.70
N GLN A 102 7.43 -4.89 14.21
CA GLN A 102 7.57 -4.52 12.80
C GLN A 102 6.66 -5.33 11.87
N SER A 103 5.51 -5.84 12.31
CA SER A 103 4.49 -6.45 11.45
C SER A 103 3.39 -5.44 11.08
N PHE A 104 2.65 -5.73 10.00
CA PHE A 104 1.68 -4.81 9.42
C PHE A 104 0.39 -4.77 10.25
N PRO A 105 0.06 -3.65 10.92
CA PRO A 105 -1.13 -3.60 11.76
C PRO A 105 -2.41 -3.80 10.94
N GLY A 106 -3.32 -4.62 11.47
CA GLY A 106 -4.62 -4.90 10.87
C GLY A 106 -4.53 -5.60 9.52
N SER A 107 -3.55 -6.50 9.37
CA SER A 107 -3.34 -7.36 8.21
C SER A 107 -2.38 -8.51 8.55
N GLN A 108 -2.75 -9.75 8.22
CA GLN A 108 -1.88 -10.92 8.36
C GLN A 108 -0.71 -10.97 7.35
N ALA A 109 -0.54 -9.94 6.52
CA ALA A 109 0.52 -9.86 5.53
C ALA A 109 1.92 -9.95 6.15
N SER A 110 2.78 -10.80 5.60
CA SER A 110 4.21 -10.84 5.95
C SER A 110 5.09 -9.95 5.08
N GLY A 111 4.53 -9.30 4.05
CA GLY A 111 5.27 -8.44 3.13
C GLY A 111 4.44 -7.35 2.47
N LEU A 112 5.13 -6.46 1.77
CA LEU A 112 4.52 -5.31 1.08
C LEU A 112 3.59 -5.77 -0.04
N ASP A 113 2.38 -5.22 -0.06
CA ASP A 113 1.33 -5.54 -1.06
C ASP A 113 1.00 -7.05 -1.16
N GLN A 114 1.15 -7.76 -0.03
CA GLN A 114 0.80 -9.18 0.09
C GLN A 114 -0.49 -9.36 0.87
N PHE A 115 -1.30 -10.32 0.44
CA PHE A 115 -2.48 -10.78 1.15
C PHE A 115 -2.22 -12.19 1.64
N GLU A 116 -2.62 -12.51 2.87
CA GLU A 116 -2.54 -13.87 3.38
C GLU A 116 -3.92 -14.51 3.52
N PHE A 117 -4.06 -15.69 2.95
CA PHE A 117 -5.26 -16.51 3.07
C PHE A 117 -4.94 -17.77 3.88
N THR A 118 -5.37 -17.80 5.13
CA THR A 118 -5.12 -18.94 6.01
C THR A 118 -6.28 -19.95 5.98
N ASN A 119 -5.96 -21.24 5.85
CA ASN A 119 -6.93 -22.31 6.05
C ASN A 119 -6.27 -23.57 6.65
N ASN A 120 -7.03 -24.66 6.76
CA ASN A 120 -6.57 -25.91 7.36
C ASN A 120 -5.43 -26.64 6.60
N ARG A 121 -5.05 -26.18 5.40
CA ARG A 121 -3.90 -26.68 4.63
C ARG A 121 -2.65 -25.80 4.73
N GLY A 122 -2.72 -24.68 5.43
CA GLY A 122 -1.65 -23.70 5.48
C GLY A 122 -2.07 -22.33 4.92
N ALA A 123 -1.13 -21.40 4.95
CA ALA A 123 -1.30 -20.04 4.47
C ALA A 123 -0.96 -19.95 2.97
N VAL A 124 -1.70 -19.11 2.25
CA VAL A 124 -1.38 -18.72 0.87
C VAL A 124 -1.05 -17.24 0.88
N SER A 125 0.19 -16.90 0.55
CA SER A 125 0.58 -15.50 0.31
C SER A 125 0.30 -15.15 -1.15
N PHE A 126 -0.48 -14.10 -1.35
CA PHE A 126 -0.78 -13.54 -2.67
C PHE A 126 -0.14 -12.17 -2.80
N ASP A 127 0.89 -12.10 -3.64
CA ASP A 127 1.57 -10.85 -4.01
C ASP A 127 0.75 -10.12 -5.08
N HIS A 128 0.04 -9.07 -4.67
CA HIS A 128 -0.79 -8.27 -5.57
C HIS A 128 0.05 -7.41 -6.53
N ALA A 129 1.25 -6.98 -6.11
CA ALA A 129 2.17 -6.25 -6.97
C ALA A 129 2.57 -7.11 -8.16
N SER A 130 2.96 -8.36 -7.91
CA SER A 130 3.26 -9.33 -8.98
C SER A 130 2.11 -9.44 -9.98
N HIS A 131 0.86 -9.49 -9.55
CA HIS A 131 -0.29 -9.64 -10.45
C HIS A 131 -0.71 -8.33 -11.14
N SER A 132 -0.31 -7.17 -10.61
CA SER A 132 -0.66 -5.86 -11.17
C SER A 132 0.42 -5.29 -12.09
N VAL A 133 1.70 -5.60 -11.88
CA VAL A 133 2.81 -4.99 -12.65
C VAL A 133 3.64 -5.98 -13.47
N ASN A 134 3.56 -7.29 -13.23
CA ASN A 134 4.38 -8.24 -13.99
C ASN A 134 3.66 -8.68 -15.27
N SER A 135 4.24 -8.34 -16.42
CA SER A 135 3.70 -8.69 -17.74
C SER A 135 3.72 -10.18 -18.05
N ALA A 136 4.42 -10.98 -17.25
CA ALA A 136 4.38 -12.44 -17.33
C ALA A 136 3.05 -13.03 -16.86
N TYR A 137 2.21 -12.29 -16.12
CA TYR A 137 0.89 -12.76 -15.71
C TYR A 137 -0.21 -12.18 -16.60
N MET A 138 -1.24 -12.98 -16.88
CA MET A 138 -2.39 -12.53 -17.69
C MET A 138 -3.15 -11.34 -17.08
N ALA A 139 -3.06 -11.18 -15.76
CA ALA A 139 -3.67 -10.07 -15.04
C ALA A 139 -3.03 -8.74 -15.48
N PHE A 140 -1.70 -8.57 -15.34
CA PHE A 140 -0.93 -7.37 -15.74
C PHE A 140 -1.73 -6.06 -15.66
N GLY A 141 -2.20 -5.73 -14.46
CA GLY A 141 -2.91 -4.48 -14.16
C GLY A 141 -4.40 -4.45 -14.56
N LYS A 142 -4.91 -5.52 -15.18
CA LYS A 142 -6.34 -5.71 -15.47
C LYS A 142 -7.07 -6.13 -14.20
N CYS A 143 -7.33 -5.17 -13.32
CA CYS A 143 -7.97 -5.40 -12.02
C CYS A 143 -9.30 -6.18 -12.14
N GLN A 144 -10.02 -6.04 -13.26
CA GLN A 144 -11.30 -6.71 -13.53
C GLN A 144 -11.19 -8.24 -13.64
N VAL A 145 -9.99 -8.79 -13.84
CA VAL A 145 -9.77 -10.25 -13.84
C VAL A 145 -10.02 -10.85 -12.45
N CYS A 146 -9.76 -10.08 -11.39
CA CYS A 146 -9.99 -10.50 -10.01
C CYS A 146 -11.19 -9.79 -9.37
N HIS A 147 -11.40 -8.51 -9.70
CA HIS A 147 -12.39 -7.64 -9.05
C HIS A 147 -13.59 -7.37 -9.97
N PHE A 148 -14.59 -8.23 -9.86
CA PHE A 148 -15.88 -8.16 -10.55
C PHE A 148 -17.00 -8.61 -9.59
N PRO A 149 -18.30 -8.49 -9.92
CA PRO A 149 -19.39 -8.71 -8.95
C PRO A 149 -19.36 -10.07 -8.23
N GLU A 150 -18.95 -11.14 -8.91
CA GLU A 150 -18.77 -12.48 -8.32
C GLU A 150 -17.30 -12.81 -8.01
N GLY A 151 -16.41 -11.84 -8.16
CA GLY A 151 -14.98 -11.93 -7.90
C GLY A 151 -14.60 -11.44 -6.50
N PHE A 152 -13.32 -11.16 -6.29
CA PHE A 152 -12.84 -10.61 -5.03
C PHE A 152 -13.37 -9.18 -4.84
N PRO A 153 -13.95 -8.86 -3.67
CA PRO A 153 -14.27 -7.47 -3.36
C PRO A 153 -12.99 -6.62 -3.39
N LYS A 154 -13.17 -5.31 -3.61
CA LYS A 154 -12.09 -4.31 -3.52
C LYS A 154 -11.78 -3.91 -2.07
N THR A 155 -12.13 -4.79 -1.14
CA THR A 155 -11.91 -4.67 0.29
C THR A 155 -11.39 -6.01 0.76
N PHE A 156 -10.38 -5.99 1.60
CA PHE A 156 -9.82 -7.21 2.15
C PHE A 156 -10.25 -7.34 3.61
N GLU A 157 -10.71 -8.52 3.96
CA GLU A 157 -11.11 -8.87 5.32
C GLU A 157 -10.54 -10.26 5.60
N ASP A 158 -9.51 -10.31 6.46
CA ASP A 158 -8.78 -11.52 6.83
C ASP A 158 -9.68 -12.64 7.37
N LYS A 159 -10.83 -12.27 7.95
CA LYS A 159 -11.81 -13.20 8.53
C LYS A 159 -12.63 -13.95 7.48
N VAL A 160 -12.72 -13.42 6.26
CA VAL A 160 -13.54 -14.03 5.22
C VAL A 160 -12.75 -15.16 4.57
N LEU A 161 -13.21 -16.39 4.79
CA LEU A 161 -12.63 -17.56 4.12
C LEU A 161 -12.90 -17.49 2.61
N GLN A 162 -11.95 -16.96 1.85
CA GLN A 162 -12.06 -16.85 0.40
C GLN A 162 -11.72 -18.15 -0.35
N LYS A 163 -11.58 -19.29 0.34
CA LYS A 163 -11.04 -20.55 -0.21
C LYS A 163 -11.67 -20.95 -1.53
N THR A 164 -13.00 -21.01 -1.60
CA THR A 164 -13.70 -21.47 -2.82
C THR A 164 -13.48 -20.51 -3.98
N LEU A 165 -13.52 -19.20 -3.70
CA LEU A 165 -13.31 -18.17 -4.70
C LEU A 165 -11.86 -18.15 -5.19
N ALA A 166 -10.90 -18.19 -4.27
CA ALA A 166 -9.46 -18.22 -4.56
C ALA A 166 -9.10 -19.45 -5.40
N HIS A 167 -9.55 -20.65 -5.04
CA HIS A 167 -9.31 -21.83 -5.87
C HIS A 167 -9.92 -21.68 -7.27
N LYS A 168 -11.13 -21.15 -7.38
CA LYS A 168 -11.78 -20.97 -8.69
C LYS A 168 -11.01 -19.98 -9.56
N LEU A 169 -10.66 -18.82 -9.02
CA LEU A 169 -10.02 -17.73 -9.78
C LEU A 169 -8.54 -17.97 -10.02
N CYS A 170 -7.76 -18.20 -8.96
CA CYS A 170 -6.31 -18.35 -9.04
C CYS A 170 -5.96 -19.59 -9.88
N LEU A 171 -6.51 -20.76 -9.52
CA LEU A 171 -6.19 -22.00 -10.25
C LEU A 171 -6.75 -21.98 -11.68
N GLY A 172 -7.91 -21.35 -11.90
CA GLY A 172 -8.48 -21.16 -13.23
C GLY A 172 -7.55 -20.38 -14.14
N CYS A 173 -7.13 -19.19 -13.68
CA CYS A 173 -6.19 -18.33 -14.41
C CYS A 173 -4.83 -19.00 -14.64
N HIS A 174 -4.28 -19.67 -13.61
CA HIS A 174 -2.98 -20.34 -13.74
C HIS A 174 -3.05 -21.49 -14.75
N LYS A 175 -4.11 -22.30 -14.73
CA LYS A 175 -4.31 -23.36 -15.73
C LYS A 175 -4.40 -22.81 -17.15
N GLU A 176 -5.10 -21.69 -17.34
CA GLU A 176 -5.20 -21.02 -18.63
C GLU A 176 -3.84 -20.51 -19.11
N GLN A 177 -3.06 -19.88 -18.24
CA GLN A 177 -1.70 -19.43 -18.56
C GLN A 177 -0.80 -20.60 -19.01
N HIS A 178 -0.88 -21.74 -18.32
CA HIS A 178 -0.16 -22.95 -18.73
C HIS A 178 -0.64 -23.51 -20.06
N ALA A 179 -1.95 -23.45 -20.34
CA ALA A 179 -2.49 -23.85 -21.64
C ALA A 179 -1.99 -22.93 -22.78
N GLN A 180 -1.64 -21.67 -22.46
CA GLN A 180 -1.01 -20.71 -23.37
C GLN A 180 0.53 -20.83 -23.40
N GLY A 181 1.11 -21.81 -22.71
CA GLY A 181 2.55 -22.08 -22.69
C GLY A 181 3.35 -21.34 -21.62
N ASN A 182 2.71 -20.54 -20.76
CA ASN A 182 3.38 -19.90 -19.64
C ASN A 182 3.51 -20.87 -18.46
N THR A 183 4.75 -21.26 -18.15
CA THR A 183 5.04 -22.23 -17.08
C THR A 183 5.27 -21.60 -15.71
N ASN A 184 5.28 -20.27 -15.61
CA ASN A 184 5.60 -19.56 -14.36
C ASN A 184 4.56 -19.71 -13.24
N PRO A 185 3.24 -19.71 -13.50
CA PRO A 185 2.26 -19.73 -12.40
C PRO A 185 2.20 -21.08 -11.68
N PRO A 186 1.94 -21.13 -10.37
CA PRO A 186 1.79 -22.40 -9.65
C PRO A 186 0.51 -23.15 -10.05
N LYS A 187 0.56 -24.48 -10.12
CA LYS A 187 -0.56 -25.37 -10.45
C LYS A 187 -0.87 -26.39 -9.36
N GLN A 188 0.05 -26.63 -8.45
CA GLN A 188 -0.07 -27.64 -7.41
C GLN A 188 -0.36 -27.00 -6.06
N CYS A 189 -1.02 -27.75 -5.18
CA CYS A 189 -1.35 -27.26 -3.84
C CYS A 189 -0.10 -26.79 -3.07
N ALA A 190 0.97 -27.58 -3.11
CA ALA A 190 2.21 -27.29 -2.40
C ALA A 190 3.01 -26.10 -2.98
N GLU A 191 2.64 -25.62 -4.17
CA GLU A 191 3.27 -24.43 -4.76
C GLU A 191 2.57 -23.13 -4.32
N CYS A 192 1.38 -23.23 -3.69
CA CYS A 192 0.62 -22.09 -3.18
C CYS A 192 0.50 -22.09 -1.65
N HIS A 193 0.45 -23.27 -1.02
CA HIS A 193 0.23 -23.42 0.41
C HIS A 193 1.55 -23.70 1.13
N ASN A 194 1.89 -22.84 2.09
CA ASN A 194 3.01 -22.98 3.02
C ASN A 194 2.56 -23.64 4.33
#